data_AF-A0AAW7CUD5-F1
#
_entry.id   AF-A0AAW7CUD5-F1
#
_cell.length_a   1.000
_cell.length_b   1.000
_cell.length_c   1.000
_cell.angle_alpha   90.00
_cell.angle_beta   90.00
_cell.angle_gamma   90.00
#
_symmetry.space_group_name_H-M   'P 1'
#
loop_
_entity.id
_entity.type
_entity.pdbx_description
1 polymer ?
#
loop_
_entity_poly.entity_id
_entity_poly.type
_entity_poly.pdbx_seq_one_letter_code
_entity_poly.pdbx_strand_id
1 'polypeptide(L)' 'MINNVNGDDMEYWFIAYKVRSRNGDTYAGHKIVETESGITPHIALEKACQEVAEGAQADIPAVRVVAFNRL' A
#
# COMPACT_ATOMS: atom_id res chain seq x y z
N MET A 1 20.91 2.70 32.19
CA MET A 1 20.28 3.10 30.92
C MET A 1 20.61 2.02 29.90
N ILE A 2 19.64 1.19 29.55
CA ILE A 2 19.80 0.21 28.48
C ILE A 2 19.19 0.89 27.25
N ASN A 3 20.02 1.23 26.27
CA ASN A 3 19.56 1.67 24.96
C ASN A 3 18.85 0.49 24.32
N ASN A 4 17.52 0.50 24.31
CA ASN A 4 16.75 -0.51 23.60
C ASN A 4 16.87 -0.21 22.11
N VAL A 5 17.46 -1.15 21.37
CA VAL A 5 17.83 -1.02 19.97
C VAL A 5 16.57 -1.10 19.10
N ASN A 6 16.33 -0.06 18.29
CA ASN A 6 15.52 -0.01 17.07
C ASN A 6 14.66 -1.25 16.75
N GLY A 7 13.45 -1.28 17.27
CA GLY A 7 12.33 -1.95 16.64
C GLY A 7 11.29 -0.88 16.38
N ASP A 8 11.53 -0.03 15.37
CA ASP A 8 10.59 1.01 14.96
C ASP A 8 9.21 0.36 14.83
N ASP A 9 8.23 0.86 15.59
CA ASP A 9 6.86 0.35 15.53
C ASP A 9 6.39 0.49 14.08
N MET A 10 6.37 -0.62 13.32
CA MET A 10 5.86 -0.64 11.96
C MET A 10 4.40 -1.08 11.98
N GLU A 11 3.58 -0.38 11.23
CA GLU A 11 2.19 -0.74 10.99
C GLU A 11 2.05 -1.42 9.63
N TYR A 12 1.18 -2.42 9.56
CA TYR A 12 0.95 -3.22 8.37
C TYR A 12 -0.46 -2.98 7.85
N TRP A 13 -0.58 -2.81 6.54
CA TRP A 13 -1.85 -2.53 5.88
C TRP A 13 -2.10 -3.50 4.75
N PHE A 14 -3.23 -4.19 4.81
CA PHE A 14 -3.70 -5.03 3.71
C PHE A 14 -4.41 -4.19 2.67
N ILE A 15 -4.06 -4.39 1.39
CA ILE A 15 -4.79 -3.84 0.24
C ILE A 15 -5.13 -4.96 -0.75
N ALA A 16 -6.40 -5.02 -1.16
CA ALA A 16 -6.82 -5.78 -2.35
C ALA A 16 -7.24 -4.79 -3.44
N TYR A 17 -6.84 -5.03 -4.68
CA TYR A 17 -6.99 -4.06 -5.76
C TYR A 17 -7.25 -4.68 -7.13
N LYS A 18 -7.78 -3.86 -8.03
CA LYS A 18 -7.71 -4.02 -9.47
C LYS A 18 -7.01 -2.80 -10.07
N VAL A 19 -6.16 -2.97 -11.07
CA VAL A 19 -5.43 -1.87 -11.72
C VAL A 19 -5.33 -2.12 -13.21
N ARG A 20 -5.57 -1.06 -13.99
CA ARG A 20 -5.37 -1.07 -15.44
C ARG A 20 -4.04 -0.41 -15.77
N SER A 21 -3.11 -1.16 -16.35
CA SER A 21 -1.80 -0.66 -16.78
C SER A 21 -1.90 0.16 -18.05
N ARG A 22 -0.85 0.95 -18.33
CA ARG A 22 -0.81 1.78 -19.55
C ARG A 22 -0.74 0.97 -20.84
N ASN A 23 -0.23 -0.27 -20.80
CA ASN A 23 -0.21 -1.17 -21.95
C ASN A 23 -1.60 -1.79 -22.26
N GLY A 24 -2.62 -1.50 -21.45
CA GLY A 24 -4.00 -1.95 -21.65
C GLY A 24 -4.40 -3.17 -20.83
N ASP A 25 -3.44 -3.87 -20.21
CA ASP A 25 -3.71 -5.03 -19.36
C ASP A 25 -4.45 -4.63 -18.07
N THR A 26 -5.17 -5.60 -17.50
CA THR A 26 -5.84 -5.43 -16.22
C THR A 26 -5.37 -6.50 -15.26
N TYR A 27 -4.89 -6.06 -14.11
CA TYR A 27 -4.39 -6.90 -13.03
C TYR A 27 -5.33 -6.82 -11.83
N ALA A 28 -5.45 -7.92 -11.11
CA ALA A 28 -6.10 -7.98 -9.81
C ALA A 28 -5.16 -8.68 -8.83
N GLY A 29 -5.11 -8.19 -7.61
CA GLY A 29 -4.16 -8.72 -6.63
C GLY A 29 -4.42 -8.20 -5.22
N HIS A 30 -3.54 -8.61 -4.32
CA HIS A 30 -3.48 -8.11 -2.96
C HIS A 30 -2.03 -7.96 -2.52
N LYS A 31 -1.77 -7.05 -1.59
CA LYS A 31 -0.45 -6.78 -1.00
C LYS A 31 -0.59 -6.40 0.47
N ILE A 32 0.50 -6.56 1.20
CA ILE A 32 0.71 -5.97 2.52
C ILE A 32 1.69 -4.81 2.33
N VAL A 33 1.35 -3.65 2.88
CA VAL A 33 2.14 -2.42 2.82
C VAL A 33 2.63 -2.11 4.24
N GLU A 34 3.92 -1.82 4.35
CA GLU A 34 4.57 -1.48 5.61
C GLU A 34 4.70 0.04 5.73
N THR A 35 4.35 0.58 6.90
CA THR A 35 4.39 2.00 7.19
C THR A 35 4.94 2.27 8.58
N GLU A 36 5.48 3.46 8.80
CA GLU A 36 5.82 3.94 10.15
C GLU A 36 4.57 3.94 11.04
N SER A 37 4.74 3.72 12.36
CA SER A 37 3.64 3.80 13.32
C SER A 37 3.08 5.21 13.46
N GLY A 38 1.78 5.28 13.74
CA GLY A 38 1.08 6.54 13.96
C GLY A 38 0.71 7.30 12.68
N ILE A 39 0.95 6.73 11.50
CA ILE A 39 0.45 7.31 10.26
C ILE A 39 -1.08 7.16 10.16
N THR A 40 -1.70 8.08 9.44
CA THR A 40 -3.15 8.03 9.24
C THR A 40 -3.52 6.96 8.19
N PRO A 41 -4.73 6.39 8.26
CA PRO A 41 -5.23 5.48 7.21
C PRO A 41 -5.21 6.11 5.81
N HIS A 42 -5.35 7.43 5.71
CA HIS A 42 -5.28 8.16 4.45
C HIS A 42 -3.88 8.09 3.82
N ILE A 43 -2.84 8.39 4.61
CA ILE A 43 -1.43 8.30 4.16
C ILE A 43 -1.07 6.85 3.80
N ALA A 44 -1.53 5.90 4.61
CA ALA A 44 -1.31 4.47 4.35
C ALA A 44 -1.94 4.03 3.02
N LEU A 45 -3.18 4.48 2.76
CA LEU A 45 -3.89 4.19 1.52
C LEU A 45 -3.23 4.85 0.30
N GLU A 46 -2.77 6.09 0.43
CA GLU A 46 -2.06 6.80 -0.63
C GLU A 46 -0.78 6.07 -1.03
N LYS A 47 0.05 5.70 -0.04
CA LYS A 47 1.26 4.90 -0.26
C LYS A 47 0.94 3.55 -0.92
N ALA A 48 -0.10 2.86 -0.44
CA ALA A 48 -0.52 1.59 -1.02
C ALA A 48 -0.96 1.73 -2.49
N CYS A 49 -1.71 2.78 -2.83
CA CYS A 49 -2.12 3.05 -4.21
C CYS A 49 -0.92 3.40 -5.11
N GLN A 50 0.03 4.18 -4.59
CA GLN A 50 1.27 4.54 -5.28
C GLN A 50 2.07 3.27 -5.64
N GLU A 51 2.32 2.38 -4.66
CA GLU A 51 3.07 1.15 -4.89
C GLU A 51 2.38 0.19 -5.88
N VAL A 52 1.04 0.12 -5.85
CA VAL A 52 0.27 -0.68 -6.80
C VAL A 52 0.38 -0.09 -8.21
N ALA A 53 0.25 1.22 -8.35
CA ALA A 53 0.35 1.90 -9.64
C ALA A 53 1.74 1.72 -10.25
N GLU A 54 2.79 1.91 -9.46
CA GLU A 54 4.18 1.74 -9.90
C GLU A 54 4.46 0.29 -10.33
N GLY A 55 4.07 -0.68 -9.51
CA GLY A 55 4.27 -2.10 -9.81
C GLY A 55 3.53 -2.58 -11.06
N ALA A 56 2.37 -1.97 -11.36
CA ALA A 56 1.58 -2.28 -12.54
C ALA A 56 1.89 -1.37 -13.75
N GLN A 57 2.86 -0.45 -13.65
CA GLN A 57 3.13 0.57 -14.67
C GLN A 57 1.84 1.31 -15.11
N ALA A 58 1.07 1.74 -14.12
CA ALA A 58 -0.23 2.39 -14.25
C ALA A 58 -0.18 3.81 -13.66
N ASP A 59 -1.19 4.62 -14.01
CA ASP A 59 -1.44 5.88 -13.31
C ASP A 59 -2.25 5.60 -12.03
N ILE A 60 -2.01 6.35 -10.96
CA ILE A 60 -2.73 6.20 -9.68
C ILE A 60 -4.25 6.20 -9.86
N PRO A 61 -4.87 7.06 -10.70
CA PRO A 61 -6.31 7.03 -10.93
C PRO A 61 -6.85 5.74 -11.55
N ALA A 62 -5.98 4.88 -12.11
CA ALA A 62 -6.35 3.57 -12.66
C ALA A 62 -6.39 2.46 -11.59
N VAL A 63 -5.98 2.75 -10.36
CA VAL A 63 -6.09 1.82 -9.22
C VAL A 63 -7.51 1.86 -8.67
N ARG A 64 -8.07 0.67 -8.44
CA ARG A 64 -9.37 0.45 -7.80
C ARG A 64 -9.16 -0.40 -6.56
N VAL A 65 -9.33 0.22 -5.40
CA VAL A 65 -9.23 -0.44 -4.11
C VAL A 65 -10.51 -1.23 -3.87
N VAL A 66 -10.38 -2.54 -3.67
CA VAL A 66 -11.47 -3.47 -3.39
C VAL A 66 -11.65 -3.65 -1.88
N ALA A 67 -10.54 -3.72 -1.15
CA ALA A 67 -10.52 -3.76 0.30
C ALA A 67 -9.23 -3.10 0.82
N PHE A 68 -9.33 -2.45 1.96
CA PHE A 68 -8.20 -1.84 2.66
C PHE A 68 -8.42 -1.92 4.17
N ASN A 69 -7.51 -2.57 4.89
CA ASN A 69 -7.61 -2.78 6.33
C ASN A 69 -6.24 -2.63 6.98
N ARG A 70 -6.22 -2.07 8.19
CA ARG A 70 -5.07 -2.18 9.09
C ARG A 70 -4.99 -3.63 9.61
N LEU A 71 -3.78 -4.17 9.69
CA LEU A 71 -3.49 -5.50 10.26
C LEU A 71 -2.93 -5.38 11.68
#